data_AF-A0A2M8N525-F1
#
_entry.id   AF-A0A2M8N525-F1
#
_cell.length_a   1.000
_cell.length_b   1.000
_cell.length_c   1.000
_cell.angle_alpha   90.00
_cell.angle_beta   90.00
_cell.angle_gamma   90.00
#
_symmetry.space_group_name_H-M   'P 1'
#
loop_
_entity.id
_entity.type
_entity.pdbx_description
1 polymer ?
#
loop_
_entity_poly.entity_id
_entity_poly.type
_entity_poly.pdbx_seq_one_letter_code
_entity_poly.pdbx_strand_id
1 'polypeptide(L)'
;GDVIHIVANSAADSGVDVDLVLVGVDGEDLYSDNSDGIGNNPAITRIMLPADGLYLLKVVPSSSNTATGSVNVVVETAELLNLDDGSLTLTLGDADRFEQDYVRFSGEPGASYTLTVTPERNIVSYNISIGDGLFSA
;
A
#
# COMPACT_ATOMS: atom_id res chain seq x y z
N GLY A 1 9.47 13.04 3.43
CA GLY A 1 8.97 13.05 4.81
C GLY A 1 9.01 11.65 5.38
N ASP A 2 8.28 11.44 6.46
CA ASP A 2 8.08 10.11 7.02
C ASP A 2 7.44 9.18 5.98
N VAL A 3 7.82 7.90 6.03
CA VAL A 3 7.22 6.86 5.18
C VAL A 3 6.26 6.08 6.07
N ILE A 4 5.04 5.85 5.58
CA ILE A 4 3.99 5.22 6.38
C ILE A 4 3.26 4.12 5.64
N HIS A 5 2.69 3.22 6.43
CA HIS A 5 1.67 2.26 6.01
C HIS A 5 0.35 2.61 6.70
N ILE A 6 -0.74 2.41 5.97
CA ILE A 6 -2.10 2.53 6.48
C ILE A 6 -2.87 1.29 6.07
N VAL A 7 -3.50 0.63 7.04
CA VAL A 7 -4.35 -0.54 6.81
C VAL A 7 -5.67 -0.34 7.54
N ALA A 8 -6.78 -0.71 6.91
CA ALA A 8 -8.09 -0.77 7.54
C ALA A 8 -8.67 -2.18 7.45
N ASN A 9 -8.67 -2.88 8.58
CA ASN A 9 -9.13 -4.25 8.69
C ASN A 9 -10.53 -4.32 9.26
N SER A 10 -11.47 -4.84 8.46
CA SER A 10 -12.76 -5.27 8.95
C SER A 10 -12.65 -6.64 9.63
N ALA A 11 -13.57 -6.95 10.57
CA ALA A 11 -13.60 -8.28 11.16
C ALA A 11 -13.97 -9.34 10.11
N ALA A 12 -13.27 -10.48 10.12
CA ALA A 12 -13.61 -11.62 9.27
C ALA A 12 -15.11 -11.96 9.37
N ASP A 13 -15.74 -12.25 8.23
CA ASP A 13 -17.16 -12.56 8.07
C ASP A 13 -18.16 -11.46 8.47
N SER A 14 -17.70 -10.24 8.81
CA SER A 14 -18.61 -9.13 9.14
C SER A 14 -19.40 -8.61 7.94
N GLY A 15 -18.91 -8.87 6.73
CA GLY A 15 -19.43 -8.28 5.50
C GLY A 15 -19.24 -6.76 5.44
N VAL A 16 -18.53 -6.16 6.40
CA VAL A 16 -18.13 -4.76 6.37
C VAL A 16 -17.00 -4.61 5.38
N ASP A 17 -17.14 -3.62 4.51
CA ASP A 17 -16.21 -3.35 3.44
C ASP A 17 -16.03 -1.84 3.33
N VAL A 18 -14.78 -1.39 3.20
CA VAL A 18 -14.41 0.02 3.31
C VAL A 18 -13.36 0.39 2.28
N ASP A 19 -13.39 1.67 1.90
CA ASP A 19 -12.35 2.33 1.12
C ASP A 19 -11.53 3.25 2.03
N LEU A 20 -10.25 3.41 1.71
CA LEU A 20 -9.33 4.32 2.37
C LEU A 20 -8.95 5.48 1.46
N VAL A 21 -8.91 6.68 2.03
CA VAL A 21 -8.30 7.85 1.38
C VAL A 21 -7.47 8.63 2.38
N LEU A 22 -6.17 8.78 2.10
CA LEU A 22 -5.29 9.71 2.80
C LEU A 22 -5.43 11.11 2.20
N VAL A 23 -5.70 12.08 3.07
CA VAL A 23 -5.87 13.49 2.71
C VAL A 23 -4.68 14.28 3.24
N GLY A 24 -4.11 15.10 2.37
CA GLY A 24 -2.98 15.97 2.63
C GLY A 24 -3.28 17.10 3.60
N VAL A 25 -2.20 17.74 4.04
CA VAL A 25 -2.25 18.92 4.94
C VAL A 25 -2.94 20.13 4.31
N ASP A 26 -3.05 20.13 2.98
CA ASP A 26 -3.77 21.10 2.16
C ASP A 26 -5.26 20.75 1.96
N GLY A 27 -5.69 19.56 2.40
CA GLY A 27 -7.06 19.07 2.25
C GLY A 27 -7.31 18.29 0.96
N GLU A 28 -6.30 18.12 0.10
CA GLU A 28 -6.43 17.36 -1.14
C GLU A 28 -6.22 15.86 -0.90
N ASP A 29 -6.88 15.02 -1.71
CA ASP A 29 -6.70 13.56 -1.63
C ASP A 29 -5.34 13.17 -2.24
N LEU A 30 -4.51 12.46 -1.48
CA LEU A 30 -3.15 12.06 -1.88
C LEU A 30 -3.10 10.63 -2.40
N TYR A 31 -3.69 9.71 -1.65
CA TYR A 31 -3.66 8.28 -1.94
C TYR A 31 -5.00 7.65 -1.56
N SER A 32 -5.44 6.68 -2.34
CA SER A 32 -6.65 5.92 -2.05
C SER A 32 -6.43 4.45 -2.38
N ASP A 33 -7.06 3.59 -1.59
CA ASP A 33 -7.16 2.17 -1.90
C ASP A 33 -8.55 1.65 -1.55
N ASN A 34 -8.99 0.62 -2.27
CA ASN A 34 -10.27 -0.04 -2.03
C ASN A 34 -10.04 -1.52 -1.70
N SER A 35 -11.13 -2.25 -1.49
CA SER A 35 -11.10 -3.66 -1.08
C SER A 35 -11.12 -4.66 -2.24
N ASP A 36 -10.95 -4.21 -3.50
CA ASP A 36 -11.02 -5.09 -4.68
C ASP A 36 -9.76 -5.98 -4.86
N GLY A 37 -8.87 -6.04 -3.85
CA GLY A 37 -7.64 -6.83 -3.78
C GLY A 37 -7.81 -8.27 -3.24
N ILE A 38 -6.70 -9.00 -3.10
CA ILE A 38 -6.66 -10.41 -2.67
C ILE A 38 -6.59 -10.52 -1.13
N GLY A 39 -7.73 -10.35 -0.46
CA GLY A 39 -7.82 -10.40 1.02
C GLY A 39 -8.76 -9.37 1.65
N ASN A 40 -9.41 -8.55 0.81
CA ASN A 40 -10.63 -7.77 1.09
C ASN A 40 -10.50 -6.61 2.10
N ASN A 41 -9.29 -6.10 2.37
CA ASN A 41 -9.11 -4.91 3.19
C ASN A 41 -8.19 -3.91 2.46
N PRO A 42 -8.54 -2.61 2.39
CA PRO A 42 -7.69 -1.62 1.73
C PRO A 42 -6.40 -1.36 2.52
N ALA A 43 -5.30 -1.17 1.79
CA ALA A 43 -3.99 -0.85 2.34
C ALA A 43 -3.23 0.16 1.45
N ILE A 44 -2.80 1.27 2.06
CA ILE A 44 -1.91 2.25 1.44
C ILE A 44 -0.51 2.03 2.01
N THR A 45 0.43 1.50 1.21
CA THR A 45 1.73 1.01 1.70
C THR A 45 2.91 1.81 1.16
N ARG A 46 3.94 1.97 2.00
CA ARG A 46 5.21 2.69 1.75
C ARG A 46 5.07 4.05 1.06
N ILE A 47 4.05 4.83 1.42
CA ILE A 47 3.91 6.20 0.91
C ILE A 47 4.80 7.15 1.70
N MET A 48 5.48 8.05 0.99
CA MET A 48 6.25 9.12 1.60
C MET A 48 5.35 10.34 1.78
N LEU A 49 5.21 10.82 3.02
CA LEU A 49 4.46 12.04 3.28
C LEU A 49 5.19 13.26 2.70
N PRO A 50 4.51 14.12 1.92
CA PRO A 50 5.15 15.23 1.21
C PRO A 50 5.57 16.39 2.12
N ALA A 51 4.94 16.54 3.30
CA ALA A 51 5.21 17.64 4.21
C ALA A 51 4.93 17.24 5.65
N ASP A 52 5.44 18.03 6.61
CA ASP A 52 5.05 17.89 8.00
C ASP A 52 3.68 18.55 8.21
N GLY A 53 2.81 17.94 9.02
CA GLY A 53 1.54 18.53 9.41
C GLY A 53 0.47 17.53 9.79
N LEU A 54 -0.78 18.03 9.87
CA LEU A 54 -1.94 17.21 10.19
C LEU A 54 -2.54 16.63 8.90
N TYR A 55 -2.50 15.31 8.79
CA TYR A 55 -3.17 14.56 7.74
C TYR A 55 -4.52 14.06 8.23
N LEU A 56 -5.49 13.89 7.32
CA LEU A 56 -6.75 13.23 7.62
C LEU A 56 -6.79 11.88 6.92
N LEU A 57 -7.37 10.89 7.59
CA LEU A 57 -7.67 9.60 7.00
C LEU A 57 -9.18 9.44 6.90
N LYS A 58 -9.68 9.33 5.66
CA LYS A 58 -11.08 8.99 5.40
C LYS A 58 -11.19 7.48 5.33
N VAL A 59 -12.11 6.93 6.14
CA VAL A 59 -12.53 5.52 6.09
C VAL A 59 -14.02 5.56 5.76
N VAL A 60 -14.39 5.10 4.58
CA VAL A 60 -15.76 5.20 4.07
C VAL A 60 -16.27 3.81 3.68
N PRO A 61 -17.56 3.50 3.87
CA PRO A 61 -18.12 2.24 3.37
C PRO A 61 -17.93 2.13 1.86
N SER A 62 -17.52 0.95 1.38
CA SER A 62 -17.43 0.71 -0.06
C SER A 62 -18.81 0.87 -0.70
N SER A 63 -18.83 1.33 -1.95
CA SER A 63 -20.10 1.60 -2.64
C SER A 63 -20.96 0.32 -2.66
N SER A 64 -22.18 0.39 -2.16
CA SER A 64 -23.15 -0.71 -1.93
C SER A 64 -23.06 -1.48 -0.59
N ASN A 65 -22.06 -1.21 0.27
CA ASN A 65 -22.02 -1.84 1.58
C ASN A 65 -23.11 -1.28 2.52
N THR A 66 -23.89 -2.17 3.14
CA THR A 66 -24.91 -1.83 4.15
C THR A 66 -24.70 -2.55 5.48
N ALA A 67 -23.63 -3.34 5.58
CA ALA A 67 -23.24 -4.01 6.80
C ALA A 67 -22.76 -2.98 7.83
N THR A 68 -22.89 -3.35 9.10
CA THR A 68 -22.41 -2.52 10.21
C THR A 68 -21.48 -3.36 11.06
N GLY A 69 -20.39 -2.76 11.50
CA GLY A 69 -19.39 -3.44 12.31
C GLY A 69 -18.24 -2.52 12.66
N SER A 70 -17.22 -3.09 13.29
CA SER A 70 -16.01 -2.37 13.65
C SER A 70 -14.95 -2.52 12.57
N VAL A 71 -14.20 -1.45 12.35
CA VAL A 71 -13.01 -1.42 11.49
C VAL A 71 -11.82 -1.06 12.37
N ASN A 72 -10.77 -1.87 12.33
CA ASN A 72 -9.50 -1.58 12.96
C ASN A 72 -8.61 -0.85 11.97
N VAL A 73 -8.17 0.36 12.33
CA VAL A 73 -7.31 1.18 11.47
C VAL A 73 -5.96 1.31 12.13
N VAL A 74 -4.91 1.01 11.38
CA VAL A 74 -3.53 1.09 11.84
C VAL A 74 -2.76 2.02 10.91
N VAL A 75 -2.06 2.98 11.52
CA VAL A 75 -1.04 3.79 10.83
C VAL A 75 0.28 3.47 11.51
N GLU A 76 1.28 3.06 10.72
CA GLU A 76 2.62 2.77 11.22
C GLU A 76 3.69 3.41 10.34
N THR A 77 4.80 3.80 10.96
CA THR A 77 5.99 4.21 10.22
C THR A 77 6.59 3.02 9.51
N ALA A 78 7.16 3.27 8.34
CA ALA A 78 7.76 2.26 7.50
C ALA A 78 9.09 2.74 6.91
N GLU A 79 9.80 1.81 6.29
CA GLU A 79 11.00 2.09 5.53
C GLU A 79 10.66 2.19 4.04
N LEU A 80 11.39 3.02 3.30
CA LEU A 80 11.29 3.03 1.85
C LEU A 80 12.28 2.01 1.28
N LEU A 81 11.76 0.94 0.69
CA LEU A 81 12.58 -0.12 0.12
C LEU A 81 13.21 0.32 -1.19
N ASN A 82 14.50 0.04 -1.36
CA ASN A 82 15.30 0.49 -2.50
C ASN A 82 16.13 -0.65 -3.12
N LEU A 83 16.01 -0.86 -4.43
CA LEU A 83 16.82 -1.82 -5.17
C LEU A 83 18.16 -1.24 -5.65
N ASP A 84 18.37 0.08 -5.55
CA ASP A 84 19.66 0.68 -5.94
C ASP A 84 20.81 0.17 -5.05
N ASP A 85 20.48 -0.26 -3.83
CA ASP A 85 21.43 -0.79 -2.84
C ASP A 85 21.63 -2.31 -2.95
N GLY A 86 20.95 -2.97 -3.90
CA GLY A 86 21.08 -4.40 -4.19
C GLY A 86 19.78 -5.19 -4.06
N SER A 87 19.89 -6.48 -3.79
CA SER A 87 18.74 -7.39 -3.67
C SER A 87 18.00 -7.19 -2.34
N LEU A 88 16.67 -7.30 -2.39
CA LEU A 88 15.78 -7.26 -1.24
C LEU A 88 14.94 -8.54 -1.15
N THR A 89 14.55 -8.90 0.06
CA THR A 89 13.53 -9.93 0.30
C THR A 89 12.22 -9.26 0.68
N LEU A 90 11.15 -9.60 -0.03
CA LEU A 90 9.79 -9.14 0.27
C LEU A 90 8.99 -10.30 0.87
N THR A 91 8.14 -9.99 1.85
CA THR A 91 7.11 -10.90 2.35
C THR A 91 5.76 -10.41 1.84
N LEU A 92 5.09 -11.23 1.03
CA LEU A 92 3.84 -10.91 0.36
C LEU A 92 2.73 -11.88 0.80
N GLY A 93 1.49 -11.45 0.72
CA GLY A 93 0.32 -12.29 1.02
C GLY A 93 0.03 -12.45 2.52
N ASP A 94 0.50 -11.51 3.34
CA ASP A 94 -0.02 -11.37 4.71
C ASP A 94 -1.36 -10.65 4.64
N ALA A 95 -2.45 -11.43 4.59
CA ALA A 95 -3.81 -10.91 4.47
C ALA A 95 -4.23 -10.00 5.65
N ASP A 96 -3.52 -10.07 6.77
CA ASP A 96 -3.79 -9.24 7.95
C ASP A 96 -2.97 -7.93 7.94
N ARG A 97 -1.98 -7.80 7.04
CA ARG A 97 -1.09 -6.63 6.96
C ARG A 97 -0.98 -6.08 5.54
N PHE A 98 -0.28 -6.78 4.65
CA PHE A 98 0.06 -6.28 3.32
C PHE A 98 0.05 -7.42 2.29
N GLU A 99 -0.91 -7.34 1.37
CA GLU A 99 -1.00 -8.26 0.23
C GLU A 99 0.03 -7.94 -0.85
N GLN A 100 0.43 -6.66 -0.93
CA GLN A 100 1.37 -6.09 -1.88
C GLN A 100 2.42 -5.23 -1.19
N ASP A 101 3.55 -5.02 -1.86
CA ASP A 101 4.60 -4.13 -1.38
C ASP A 101 5.22 -3.32 -2.54
N TYR A 102 5.78 -2.15 -2.22
CA TYR A 102 6.41 -1.25 -3.17
C TYR A 102 7.91 -1.15 -2.94
N VAL A 103 8.65 -1.10 -4.04
CA VAL A 103 10.09 -0.95 -4.02
C VAL A 103 10.50 0.08 -5.07
N ARG A 104 11.43 0.97 -4.71
CA ARG A 104 11.97 1.98 -5.63
C ARG A 104 13.29 1.51 -6.24
N PHE A 105 13.60 2.06 -7.40
CA PHE A 105 14.94 2.05 -7.98
C PHE A 105 15.08 3.28 -8.88
N SER A 106 16.32 3.69 -9.12
CA SER A 106 16.66 4.81 -9.99
C SER A 106 16.92 4.30 -11.40
N GLY A 107 16.08 4.78 -12.34
CA GLY A 107 16.22 4.50 -13.77
C GLY A 107 16.92 5.63 -14.52
N GLU A 108 17.78 5.28 -15.47
CA GLU A 108 18.45 6.23 -16.37
C GLU A 108 17.77 6.24 -17.75
N PRO A 109 17.58 7.40 -18.38
CA PRO A 109 16.96 7.49 -19.70
C PRO A 109 17.68 6.61 -20.74
N GLY A 110 16.92 5.71 -21.37
CA GLY A 110 17.42 4.81 -22.42
C GLY A 110 18.22 3.60 -21.92
N ALA A 111 18.41 3.45 -20.61
CA ALA A 111 19.00 2.24 -20.04
C ALA A 111 18.00 1.07 -20.04
N SER A 112 18.53 -0.15 -20.08
CA SER A 112 17.75 -1.39 -19.93
C SER A 112 18.11 -2.04 -18.60
N TYR A 113 17.08 -2.47 -17.87
CA TYR A 113 17.22 -3.08 -16.55
C TYR A 113 16.68 -4.51 -16.58
N THR A 114 17.32 -5.41 -15.85
CA THR A 114 16.86 -6.79 -15.65
C THR A 114 16.41 -6.95 -14.20
N LEU A 115 15.11 -7.17 -14.00
CA LEU A 115 14.57 -7.55 -12.70
C LEU A 115 14.54 -9.07 -12.58
N THR A 116 15.12 -9.61 -11.51
CA THR A 116 15.06 -11.04 -11.18
C THR A 116 14.30 -11.22 -9.89
N VAL A 117 13.28 -12.08 -9.89
CA VAL A 117 12.53 -12.47 -8.69
C VAL A 117 12.76 -13.94 -8.44
N THR A 118 13.11 -14.28 -7.20
CA THR A 118 13.32 -15.67 -6.76
C THR A 118 12.39 -15.95 -5.59
N PRO A 119 11.29 -16.70 -5.79
CA PRO A 119 10.40 -17.03 -4.69
C PRO A 119 11.06 -18.05 -3.76
N GLU A 120 10.86 -17.89 -2.44
CA GLU A 120 11.37 -18.84 -1.44
C GLU A 120 10.67 -20.20 -1.50
N ARG A 121 9.46 -20.26 -2.08
CA ARG A 121 8.65 -21.47 -2.21
C ARG A 121 8.35 -21.74 -3.68
N ASN A 122 8.33 -23.01 -4.05
CA ASN A 122 8.12 -23.45 -5.44
C ASN A 122 6.69 -23.25 -5.98
N ILE A 123 5.78 -22.68 -5.17
CA ILE A 123 4.37 -22.46 -5.53
C ILE A 123 3.97 -21.08 -5.02
N VAL A 124 4.44 -20.03 -5.70
CA VAL A 124 4.01 -18.66 -5.44
C VAL A 124 3.65 -18.03 -6.78
N SER A 125 2.45 -17.45 -6.85
CA SER A 125 2.04 -16.57 -7.93
C SER A 125 2.31 -15.15 -7.48
N TYR A 126 2.94 -14.34 -8.34
CA TYR A 126 3.16 -12.92 -8.09
C TYR A 126 2.89 -12.13 -9.37
N ASN A 127 2.43 -10.90 -9.19
CA ASN A 127 2.34 -9.91 -10.26
C ASN A 127 3.38 -8.83 -9.99
N ILE A 128 4.01 -8.33 -11.05
CA ILE A 128 4.92 -7.19 -10.97
C ILE A 128 4.37 -6.13 -11.90
N SER A 129 4.13 -4.95 -11.35
CA SER A 129 3.84 -3.75 -12.10
C SER A 129 5.02 -2.78 -11.94
N ILE A 130 5.41 -2.15 -13.04
CA ILE A 130 6.40 -1.07 -13.03
C ILE A 130 5.65 0.18 -13.51
N GLY A 131 5.60 1.19 -12.66
CA GLY A 131 5.06 2.49 -12.99
C GLY A 131 6.05 3.58 -12.60
N ASP A 132 5.79 4.80 -13.07
CA ASP A 132 6.46 5.97 -12.53
C ASP A 132 6.17 6.03 -11.01
N GLY A 133 7.19 6.30 -10.21
CA GLY A 133 7.00 6.45 -8.77
C GLY A 133 6.05 7.61 -8.50
N LEU A 134 4.81 7.31 -8.09
CA LEU A 134 3.82 8.29 -7.62
C LEU A 134 4.19 8.79 -6.21
N PHE A 135 5.44 9.20 -6.03
CA PHE A 135 5.89 9.87 -4.82
C PHE A 135 6.10 11.32 -5.21
N SER A 136 5.09 12.16 -4.98
CA SER A 136 5.20 13.59 -5.22
C SER A 136 6.44 14.12 -4.48
N ALA A 137 7.34 14.75 -5.23
CA ALA A 137 8.50 15.47 -4.71
C ALA A 137 8.09 16.75 -3.97
#